data_AF-A0A1E4JHI7-F1
#
_entry.id   AF-A0A1E4JHI7-F1
#
_cell.length_a   1.000
_cell.length_b   1.000
_cell.length_c   1.000
_cell.angle_alpha   90.00
_cell.angle_beta   90.00
_cell.angle_gamma   90.00
#
_symmetry.space_group_name_H-M   'P 1'
#
loop_
_entity.id
_entity.type
_entity.pdbx_description
1 polymer ?
#
loop_
_entity_poly.entity_id
_entity_poly.type
_entity_poly.pdbx_seq_one_letter_code
_entity_poly.pdbx_strand_id
1 'polypeptide(L)'
;MKRETLLPVIESTVIKGGAVHTDHLHSYKILGERGYEHDRVNHNAGQYVSETGSHVQSIEGFWAQLKRGINGTHIHVSAKHLSKYLGEFEYRWNMRATPHLMLDRLMISFSR
;
A
#
# COMPACT_ATOMS: atom_id res chain seq x y z
N MET A 1 -12.06 8.68 -3.31
CA MET A 1 -12.50 7.97 -2.08
C MET A 1 -12.90 8.99 -1.03
N LYS A 2 -13.99 8.77 -0.31
CA LYS A 2 -14.52 9.78 0.61
C LYS A 2 -13.81 9.71 1.97
N ARG A 3 -13.84 10.82 2.69
CA ARG A 3 -13.24 10.97 4.03
C ARG A 3 -13.80 9.95 5.01
N GLU A 4 -15.11 9.76 4.98
CA GLU A 4 -15.88 8.92 5.92
C GLU A 4 -15.48 7.45 5.81
N THR A 5 -14.98 7.03 4.65
CA THR A 5 -14.45 5.68 4.42
C THR A 5 -13.00 5.56 4.88
N LEU A 6 -12.17 6.57 4.63
CA LEU A 6 -10.73 6.54 4.86
C LEU A 6 -10.34 6.73 6.32
N LEU A 7 -10.92 7.75 6.98
CA LEU A 7 -10.49 8.14 8.33
C LEU A 7 -10.63 7.01 9.35
N PRO A 8 -11.76 6.28 9.43
CA PRO A 8 -11.89 5.22 10.44
C PRO A 8 -10.83 4.14 10.28
N VAL A 9 -10.47 3.79 9.04
CA VAL A 9 -9.45 2.79 8.73
C VAL A 9 -8.06 3.27 9.13
N ILE A 10 -7.75 4.54 8.86
CA ILE A 10 -6.45 5.13 9.26
C ILE A 10 -6.35 5.17 10.78
N GLU A 11 -7.40 5.62 11.46
CA GLU A 11 -7.42 5.73 12.93
C GLU A 11 -7.37 4.38 13.64
N SER A 12 -7.87 3.31 13.03
CA SER A 12 -7.78 1.95 13.57
C SER A 12 -6.44 1.27 13.31
N THR A 13 -5.67 1.72 12.31
CA THR A 13 -4.51 0.97 11.79
C THR A 13 -3.19 1.70 12.05
N VAL A 14 -3.21 3.04 12.05
CA VAL A 14 -2.02 3.87 12.23
C VAL A 14 -2.00 4.42 13.65
N ILE A 15 -0.88 4.20 14.34
CA ILE A 15 -0.63 4.73 15.68
C ILE A 15 -0.76 6.26 15.67
N LYS A 16 -1.45 6.83 16.67
CA LYS A 16 -1.58 8.29 16.82
C LYS A 16 -0.20 8.95 16.95
N GLY A 17 -0.02 10.10 16.32
CA GLY A 17 1.29 10.76 16.20
C GLY A 17 2.20 10.16 15.13
N GLY A 18 1.83 9.05 14.49
CA GLY A 18 2.63 8.44 13.43
C GLY A 18 2.76 9.31 12.18
N ALA A 19 3.89 9.16 11.48
CA ALA A 19 4.11 9.75 10.18
C ALA A 19 3.27 9.07 9.10
N VAL A 20 2.55 9.87 8.31
CA VAL A 20 1.73 9.43 7.19
C VAL A 20 2.13 10.22 5.96
N HIS A 21 2.47 9.53 4.88
CA HIS A 21 2.81 10.15 3.60
C HIS A 21 1.79 9.75 2.55
N THR A 22 1.16 10.73 1.90
CA THR A 22 0.11 10.47 0.91
C THR A 22 0.32 11.25 -0.38
N ASP A 23 -0.45 10.91 -1.40
CA ASP A 23 -0.66 11.79 -2.55
C ASP A 23 -1.46 13.05 -2.14
N HIS A 24 -1.79 13.87 -3.13
CA HIS A 24 -2.54 15.11 -2.91
C HIS A 24 -4.07 14.93 -2.82
N LEU A 25 -4.59 13.72 -2.57
CA LEU A 25 -6.03 13.52 -2.43
C LEU A 25 -6.61 14.34 -1.27
N HIS A 26 -7.68 15.11 -1.55
CA HIS A 26 -8.28 16.05 -0.59
C HIS A 26 -8.73 15.40 0.73
N SER A 27 -9.17 14.13 0.68
CA SER A 27 -9.63 13.40 1.87
C SER A 27 -8.57 13.28 2.97
N TYR A 28 -7.27 13.30 2.60
CA TYR A 28 -6.16 13.22 3.56
C TYR A 28 -5.83 14.54 4.25
N LYS A 29 -6.37 15.70 3.81
CA LYS A 29 -5.98 17.02 4.34
C LYS A 29 -6.09 17.19 5.87
N ILE A 30 -7.01 16.47 6.51
CA ILE A 30 -7.27 16.58 7.95
C ILE A 30 -6.33 15.74 8.81
N LEU A 31 -5.45 14.92 8.22
CA LEU A 31 -4.62 14.02 9.02
C LEU A 31 -3.75 14.80 10.03
N GLY A 32 -3.24 15.97 9.63
CA GLY A 32 -2.57 16.89 10.56
C GLY A 32 -3.47 17.31 11.73
N GLU A 33 -4.71 17.73 11.46
CA GLU A 33 -5.70 18.09 12.49
C GLU A 33 -6.12 16.89 13.37
N ARG A 34 -5.97 15.65 12.88
CA ARG A 34 -6.26 14.41 13.64
C ARG A 34 -5.06 13.90 14.44
N GLY A 35 -3.97 14.66 14.49
CA GLY A 35 -2.77 14.37 15.27
C GLY A 35 -1.78 13.42 14.60
N TYR A 36 -1.72 13.41 13.25
CA TYR A 36 -0.70 12.68 12.50
C TYR A 36 0.35 13.63 11.94
N GLU A 37 1.60 13.20 11.86
CA GLU A 37 2.64 13.88 11.09
C GLU A 37 2.39 13.63 9.61
N HIS A 38 1.67 14.54 8.95
CA HIS A 38 1.20 14.33 7.58
C HIS A 38 2.05 15.10 6.58
N ASP A 39 2.67 14.37 5.66
CA ASP A 39 3.31 14.95 4.47
C ASP A 39 2.66 14.45 3.18
N ARG A 40 2.77 15.25 2.11
CA ARG A 40 2.11 14.98 0.84
C ARG A 40 3.02 15.26 -0.34
N VAL A 41 2.81 14.50 -1.40
CA VAL A 41 3.40 14.79 -2.71
C VAL A 41 2.33 15.14 -3.73
N ASN A 42 2.60 16.15 -4.54
CA ASN A 42 1.73 16.59 -5.62
C ASN A 42 2.27 16.16 -6.98
N HIS A 43 1.92 14.94 -7.41
CA HIS A 43 2.31 14.42 -8.72
C HIS A 43 1.82 15.30 -9.89
N ASN A 44 0.68 15.99 -9.74
CA ASN A 44 0.16 16.89 -10.78
C ASN A 44 1.06 18.13 -10.98
N ALA A 45 1.85 18.50 -9.98
CA ALA A 45 2.85 19.56 -10.08
C ALA A 45 4.24 19.02 -10.45
N GLY A 46 4.36 17.75 -10.86
CA GLY A 46 5.65 17.12 -11.12
C GLY A 46 6.48 16.83 -9.86
N GLN A 47 5.86 16.90 -8.68
CA GLN A 47 6.53 16.60 -7.41
C GLN A 47 6.51 15.09 -7.15
N TYR A 48 7.69 14.47 -7.15
CA TYR A 48 7.87 13.05 -6.82
C TYR A 48 8.40 12.85 -5.39
N VAL A 49 9.07 13.86 -4.84
CA VAL A 49 9.57 13.87 -3.47
C VAL A 49 9.13 15.18 -2.84
N SER A 50 8.62 15.15 -1.61
CA SER A 50 8.22 16.34 -0.88
C SER A 50 9.45 17.17 -0.50
N GLU A 51 9.23 18.40 -0.03
CA GLU A 51 10.32 19.24 0.46
C GLU A 51 11.04 18.63 1.67
N THR A 52 10.38 17.77 2.43
CA THR A 52 10.97 17.07 3.59
C THR A 52 11.69 15.76 3.21
N GLY A 53 11.65 15.36 1.93
CA GLY A 53 12.20 14.09 1.45
C GLY A 53 11.20 12.92 1.45
N SER A 54 9.95 13.16 1.84
CA SER A 54 8.90 12.12 1.88
C SER A 54 8.35 11.79 0.50
N HIS A 55 7.92 10.55 0.29
CA HIS A 55 7.55 10.07 -1.05
C HIS A 55 6.58 8.87 -0.97
N VAL A 56 5.80 8.59 -2.02
CA VAL A 56 4.78 7.49 -2.05
C VAL A 56 5.09 6.36 -3.05
N GLN A 57 6.27 6.41 -3.68
CA GLN A 57 6.71 5.53 -4.76
C GLN A 57 6.69 4.05 -4.36
N SER A 58 6.96 3.75 -3.09
CA SER A 58 6.95 2.38 -2.59
C SER A 58 5.56 1.75 -2.68
N ILE A 59 4.52 2.47 -2.23
CA ILE A 59 3.15 1.97 -2.28
C ILE A 59 2.60 2.00 -3.71
N GLU A 60 2.97 2.99 -4.53
CA GLU A 60 2.64 3.01 -5.96
C GLU A 60 3.25 1.82 -6.72
N GLY A 61 4.52 1.51 -6.44
CA GLY A 61 5.21 0.35 -6.99
C GLY A 61 4.53 -0.97 -6.62
N PHE A 62 4.08 -1.10 -5.37
CA PHE A 62 3.30 -2.25 -4.92
C PHE A 62 2.01 -2.41 -5.73
N TRP A 63 1.22 -1.35 -5.84
CA TRP A 63 -0.03 -1.38 -6.61
C TRP A 63 0.21 -1.66 -8.10
N ALA A 64 1.30 -1.14 -8.67
CA ALA A 64 1.66 -1.40 -10.04
C ALA A 64 1.96 -2.89 -10.28
N GLN A 65 2.66 -3.55 -9.35
CA GLN A 65 2.91 -5.00 -9.42
C GLN A 65 1.62 -5.81 -9.31
N LEU A 66 0.76 -5.50 -8.34
CA LEU A 66 -0.54 -6.17 -8.19
C LEU A 66 -1.38 -6.06 -9.46
N LYS A 67 -1.55 -4.85 -9.99
CA LYS A 67 -2.38 -4.62 -11.19
C LYS A 67 -1.82 -5.35 -12.42
N ARG A 68 -0.50 -5.35 -12.62
CA ARG A 68 0.14 -6.12 -13.71
C ARG A 68 -0.07 -7.62 -13.53
N GLY A 69 0.05 -8.12 -12.32
CA GLY A 69 -0.19 -9.52 -12.00
C GLY A 69 -1.64 -9.95 -12.24
N ILE A 70 -2.61 -9.11 -11.88
CA ILE A 70 -4.03 -9.33 -12.19
C ILE A 70 -4.25 -9.37 -13.70
N ASN A 71 -3.73 -8.38 -14.44
CA ASN A 71 -3.93 -8.29 -15.88
C ASN A 71 -3.21 -9.40 -16.67
N GLY A 72 -2.10 -9.91 -16.17
CA GLY A 72 -1.27 -10.91 -16.87
C GLY A 72 -1.51 -12.34 -16.38
N THR A 73 -1.26 -12.61 -15.10
CA THR A 73 -1.26 -13.97 -14.54
C THR A 73 -2.66 -14.44 -14.16
N HIS A 74 -3.47 -13.58 -13.54
CA HIS A 74 -4.77 -14.00 -13.03
C HIS A 74 -5.91 -13.83 -14.04
N ILE A 75 -5.79 -12.91 -15.02
CA ILE A 75 -6.71 -12.56 -16.14
C ILE A 75 -8.16 -12.26 -15.71
N HIS A 76 -8.79 -13.11 -14.91
CA HIS A 76 -10.05 -12.93 -14.22
C HIS A 76 -9.88 -13.11 -12.70
N VAL A 77 -10.27 -12.09 -11.93
CA VAL A 77 -10.32 -12.13 -10.47
C VAL A 77 -11.76 -12.02 -9.98
N SER A 78 -12.10 -12.79 -8.94
CA SER A 78 -13.40 -12.68 -8.27
C SER A 78 -13.30 -11.84 -7.01
N ALA A 79 -14.33 -11.03 -6.75
CA ALA A 79 -14.47 -10.28 -5.49
C ALA A 79 -14.30 -11.17 -4.25
N LYS A 80 -14.77 -12.43 -4.32
CA LYS A 80 -14.66 -13.45 -3.26
C LYS A 80 -13.20 -13.75 -2.85
N HIS A 81 -12.25 -13.53 -3.76
CA HIS A 81 -10.84 -13.90 -3.57
C HIS A 81 -9.88 -12.71 -3.58
N LEU A 82 -10.38 -11.46 -3.60
CA LEU A 82 -9.54 -10.26 -3.61
C LEU A 82 -8.52 -10.22 -2.48
N SER A 83 -8.92 -10.63 -1.28
CA SER A 83 -7.99 -10.71 -0.13
C SER A 83 -6.86 -11.70 -0.35
N LYS A 84 -7.10 -12.81 -1.06
CA LYS A 84 -6.07 -13.82 -1.39
C LYS A 84 -5.06 -13.26 -2.39
N TYR A 85 -5.54 -12.60 -3.45
CA TYR A 85 -4.65 -11.94 -4.41
C TYR A 85 -3.83 -10.85 -3.71
N LEU A 86 -4.47 -10.02 -2.88
CA LEU A 86 -3.75 -8.99 -2.13
C LEU A 86 -2.65 -9.60 -1.23
N GLY A 87 -2.97 -10.67 -0.49
CA GLY A 87 -2.01 -11.37 0.36
C GLY A 87 -0.86 -12.04 -0.39
N GLU A 88 -1.12 -12.59 -1.59
CA GLU A 88 -0.08 -13.13 -2.46
C GLU A 88 0.93 -12.04 -2.87
N PHE A 89 0.43 -10.87 -3.28
CA PHE A 89 1.30 -9.77 -3.69
C PHE A 89 1.98 -9.08 -2.52
N GLU A 90 1.35 -9.01 -1.35
CA GLU A 90 1.98 -8.60 -0.10
C GLU A 90 3.17 -9.50 0.23
N TYR A 91 2.97 -10.82 0.19
CA TYR A 91 4.03 -11.80 0.44
C TYR A 91 5.19 -11.64 -0.55
N ARG A 92 4.89 -11.54 -1.85
CA ARG A 92 5.89 -11.33 -2.91
C ARG A 92 6.65 -10.02 -2.71
N TRP A 93 5.95 -8.94 -2.39
CA TRP A 93 6.55 -7.63 -2.16
C TRP A 93 7.52 -7.69 -0.98
N ASN A 94 7.11 -8.26 0.15
CA ASN A 94 7.93 -8.34 1.36
C ASN A 94 9.14 -9.27 1.18
N MET A 95 9.02 -10.31 0.35
CA MET A 95 10.10 -11.26 0.07
C MET A 95 10.98 -10.86 -1.12
N ARG A 96 10.76 -9.70 -1.76
CA ARG A 96 11.41 -9.31 -3.03
C ARG A 96 12.94 -9.29 -3.02
N ALA A 97 13.56 -9.10 -1.85
CA ALA A 97 15.02 -9.11 -1.69
C ALA A 97 15.60 -10.55 -1.62
N THR A 98 14.77 -11.54 -1.31
CA THR A 98 15.18 -12.95 -1.16
C THR A 98 14.19 -13.87 -1.89
N PRO A 99 14.04 -13.73 -3.22
CA PRO A 99 13.03 -14.48 -3.98
C PRO A 99 13.27 -15.99 -3.97
N HIS A 100 14.52 -16.44 -3.86
CA HIS A 100 14.88 -17.86 -3.80
C HIS A 100 14.30 -18.59 -2.58
N LEU A 101 13.97 -17.87 -1.49
CA LEU A 101 13.38 -18.47 -0.28
C LEU A 101 11.84 -18.48 -0.29
N MET A 102 11.20 -17.85 -1.29
CA MET A 102 9.74 -17.69 -1.27
C MET A 102 9.01 -19.03 -1.30
N LEU A 103 9.45 -19.96 -2.14
CA LEU A 103 8.82 -21.27 -2.25
C LEU A 103 9.04 -22.09 -0.98
N ASP A 104 10.28 -22.18 -0.50
CA ASP A 104 10.63 -22.96 0.69
C ASP A 104 9.85 -22.50 1.92
N ARG A 105 9.76 -21.19 2.15
CA ARG A 105 8.98 -20.63 3.27
C ARG A 105 7.49 -20.91 3.14
N LEU A 106 6.96 -20.85 1.91
CA LEU A 106 5.57 -21.19 1.66
C LEU A 106 5.31 -22.67 1.99
N MET A 107 6.17 -23.57 1.53
CA MET A 107 6.07 -25.01 1.77
C MET A 107 6.12 -25.34 3.26
N ILE A 108 7.01 -24.71 4.03
CA ILE A 108 7.11 -24.91 5.48
C ILE A 108 5.85 -24.41 6.20
N SER A 109 5.27 -23.29 5.78
CA SER A 109 4.06 -22.74 6.41
C SER A 109 2.81 -23.62 6.26
N PHE A 110 2.82 -24.57 5.33
CA PHE A 110 1.72 -25.51 5.07
C PHE A 110 2.10 -26.98 5.30
N SER A 111 3.26 -27.28 5.89
CA SER A 111 3.61 -28.67 6.22
C SER A 111 2.63 -29.19 7.28
N ARG A 112 1.93 -30.27 6.94
CA ARG A 112 1.01 -30.97 7.84
C ARG A 112 1.76 -31.86 8.83
#